data_AF-A0A926AMT8-F1
#
_entry.id   AF-A0A926AMT8-F1
#
_cell.length_a   1.000
_cell.length_b   1.000
_cell.length_c   1.000
_cell.angle_alpha   90.00
_cell.angle_beta   90.00
_cell.angle_gamma   90.00
#
_symmetry.space_group_name_H-M   'P 1'
#
loop_
_entity.id
_entity.type
_entity.pdbx_description
1 polymer ?
#
loop_
_entity_poly.entity_id
_entity_poly.type
_entity_poly.pdbx_seq_one_letter_code
_entity_poly.pdbx_strand_id
1 'polypeptide(L)' 'MEEIVKAVMQQTGLSNEIARQAVAVVLSQLKTQLPKPIADQLEALLGGKSGGMAGDADDVMGSVMQGLGGILGGKQ' A
#
# COMPACT_ATOMS: atom_id res chain seq x y z
N MET A 1 -4.35 -3.09 6.77
CA MET A 1 -4.40 -2.17 7.94
C MET A 1 -4.00 -2.85 9.25
N GLU A 2 -4.59 -3.99 9.62
CA GLU A 2 -4.35 -4.65 10.92
C GLU A 2 -2.87 -4.94 11.22
N GLU A 3 -2.13 -5.42 10.22
CA GLU A 3 -0.70 -5.75 10.39
C GLU A 3 0.16 -4.51 10.65
N ILE A 4 -0.12 -3.41 9.96
CA ILE A 4 0.58 -2.12 10.14
C ILE A 4 0.28 -1.56 11.54
N VAL A 5 -0.98 -1.64 11.97
CA VAL A 5 -1.39 -1.22 13.31
C VAL A 5 -0.66 -2.05 14.37
N LYS A 6 -0.58 -3.37 14.20
CA LYS A 6 0.13 -4.26 15.12
C LYS A 6 1.62 -3.94 15.18
N ALA A 7 2.28 -3.70 14.04
CA ALA A 7 3.68 -3.30 13.99
C ALA A 7 3.91 -1.96 14.73
N VAL A 8 3.03 -0.98 14.51
CA VAL A 8 3.09 0.31 15.23
C VAL A 8 2.90 0.10 16.72
N MET A 9 1.91 -0.68 17.16
CA MET A 9 1.70 -0.99 18.58
C MET A 9 2.93 -1.65 19.21
N GLN A 10 3.53 -2.63 18.55
CA GLN A 10 4.71 -3.32 19.05
C GLN A 10 5.93 -2.41 19.19
N GLN A 11 6.10 -1.46 18.27
CA GLN A 11 7.26 -0.56 18.24
C GLN A 11 7.10 0.68 19.13
N THR A 12 5.86 1.10 19.39
CA THR A 12 5.56 2.36 20.09
C THR A 12 4.91 2.16 21.46
N GLY A 13 4.41 0.95 21.75
CA GLY A 13 3.64 0.66 22.96
C GLY A 13 2.25 1.31 22.99
N LEU A 14 1.80 1.91 21.87
CA LEU A 14 0.49 2.56 21.79
C LEU A 14 -0.66 1.54 21.86
N SER A 15 -1.79 1.98 22.42
CA SER A 15 -3.03 1.20 22.41
C SER A 15 -3.57 1.05 20.98
N ASN A 16 -4.34 -0.01 20.72
CA ASN A 16 -4.83 -0.32 19.37
C ASN A 16 -5.60 0.84 18.73
N GLU A 17 -6.43 1.52 19.52
CA GLU A 17 -7.23 2.65 19.07
C GLU A 17 -6.36 3.83 18.61
N ILE A 18 -5.37 4.21 19.43
CA ILE A 18 -4.45 5.31 19.12
C ILE A 18 -3.55 4.91 17.93
N ALA A 19 -3.09 3.66 17.87
CA ALA A 19 -2.27 3.17 16.76
C ALA A 19 -3.02 3.19 15.43
N ARG A 20 -4.30 2.78 15.39
CA ARG A 20 -5.16 2.92 14.20
C ARG A 20 -5.27 4.36 13.74
N GLN A 21 -5.49 5.27 14.67
CA GLN A 21 -5.66 6.68 14.38
C GLN A 21 -4.36 7.30 13.84
N ALA A 22 -3.22 6.95 14.44
CA ALA A 22 -1.90 7.36 13.96
C ALA A 22 -1.62 6.87 12.53
N VAL A 23 -1.89 5.58 12.25
CA VAL A 23 -1.73 5.01 10.89
C VAL A 23 -2.62 5.75 9.89
N ALA A 24 -3.88 6.05 10.23
CA ALA A 24 -4.79 6.77 9.34
C ALA A 24 -4.30 8.20 9.01
N VAL A 25 -3.78 8.93 10.01
CA VAL A 25 -3.22 10.28 9.82
C VAL A 25 -2.00 10.24 8.91
N VAL A 26 -1.08 9.30 9.14
CA VAL A 26 0.13 9.14 8.31
C VAL A 26 -0.24 8.78 6.87
N LEU A 27 -1.18 7.86 6.67
CA LEU A 27 -1.67 7.51 5.33
C LEU A 27 -2.32 8.69 4.63
N SER A 28 -3.09 9.51 5.33
CA SER A 28 -3.69 10.72 4.78
C SER A 28 -2.63 11.75 4.35
N GLN A 29 -1.58 11.92 5.16
CA GLN A 29 -0.44 12.77 4.81
C GLN A 29 0.32 12.22 3.60
N LEU A 30 0.62 10.93 3.58
CA LEU A 30 1.28 10.28 2.45
C LEU A 30 0.46 10.43 1.17
N LYS A 31 -0.85 10.25 1.20
CA LYS A 31 -1.72 10.49 0.02
C LYS A 31 -1.72 11.94 -0.45
N THR A 32 -1.51 12.89 0.44
CA THR A 32 -1.44 14.32 0.11
C THR A 32 -0.11 14.68 -0.54
N GLN A 33 0.97 14.04 -0.08
CA GLN A 33 2.35 14.31 -0.52
C GLN A 33 2.79 13.43 -1.71
N LEU A 34 2.16 12.27 -1.89
CA LEU A 34 2.44 11.36 -2.99
C LEU A 34 1.63 11.77 -4.23
N PRO A 35 2.24 11.86 -5.41
CA PRO A 35 1.52 12.03 -6.66
C PRO A 35 0.42 10.97 -6.80
N LYS A 36 -0.76 11.38 -7.28
CA LYS A 36 -1.95 10.53 -7.52
C LYS A 36 -1.64 9.06 -7.91
N PRO A 37 -0.79 8.77 -8.92
CA PRO A 37 -0.51 7.39 -9.32
C PRO A 37 0.11 6.50 -8.22
N ILE A 38 0.87 7.06 -7.28
CA ILE A 38 1.47 6.29 -6.18
C ILE A 38 0.45 6.09 -5.05
N ALA A 39 -0.38 7.11 -4.78
CA ALA A 39 -1.45 7.02 -3.80
C ALA A 39 -2.46 5.91 -4.19
N ASP A 40 -2.82 5.83 -5.48
CA ASP A 40 -3.72 4.80 -6.01
C ASP A 40 -3.14 3.39 -5.89
N GLN A 41 -1.82 3.22 -6.08
CA GLN A 41 -1.12 1.94 -5.87
C GLN A 41 -1.08 1.53 -4.40
N LEU A 42 -0.84 2.49 -3.49
CA LEU A 42 -0.89 2.23 -2.05
C LEU A 42 -2.28 1.82 -1.59
N GLU A 43 -3.32 2.46 -2.13
CA GLU A 43 -4.71 2.17 -1.83
C GLU A 43 -5.11 0.76 -2.33
N ALA A 44 -4.60 0.34 -3.49
CA ALA A 44 -4.78 -1.02 -3.99
C ALA A 44 -4.13 -2.07 -3.06
N LEU A 45 -2.93 -1.80 -2.56
CA LEU A 45 -2.21 -2.64 -1.60
C LEU A 45 -2.89 -2.68 -0.22
N LEU A 46 -3.32 -1.54 0.31
CA LEU A 46 -3.93 -1.43 1.65
C LEU A 46 -5.39 -1.88 1.70
N GLY A 47 -6.12 -1.64 0.62
CA GLY A 47 -7.56 -1.87 0.52
C GLY A 47 -7.94 -3.32 0.24
N GLY A 48 -6.96 -4.21 -0.02
CA GLY A 48 -7.23 -5.63 -0.27
C GLY A 48 -8.26 -5.86 -1.40
N LYS A 49 -8.30 -4.97 -2.39
CA LYS A 49 -8.87 -5.28 -3.70
C LYS A 49 -7.68 -5.84 -4.49
N SER A 50 -7.48 -7.14 -4.71
CA SER A 50 -8.42 -8.29 -4.81
C SER A 50 -9.76 -7.96 -5.49
N GLY A 51 -9.88 -6.82 -6.14
CA GLY A 51 -11.09 -6.36 -6.83
C GLY A 51 -11.05 -6.67 -8.33
N GLY A 52 -10.32 -7.72 -8.71
CA GLY A 52 -10.17 -8.17 -10.09
C GLY A 52 -9.27 -9.39 -10.27
N MET A 53 -8.34 -9.65 -9.35
CA MET A 53 -7.46 -10.80 -9.41
C MET A 53 -7.24 -11.32 -7.99
N ALA A 54 -8.07 -12.26 -7.57
CA ALA A 54 -7.70 -13.21 -6.51
C ALA A 54 -6.99 -14.40 -7.19
N GLY A 55 -5.95 -14.09 -7.96
CA GLY A 55 -4.89 -15.02 -8.34
C GLY A 55 -3.70 -14.65 -7.49
N ASP A 56 -3.01 -15.67 -7.00
CA ASP A 56 -1.83 -15.71 -6.14
C ASP A 56 -1.01 -14.40 -6.01
N ALA A 57 -0.46 -14.15 -4.81
CA ALA A 57 0.40 -12.98 -4.56
C ALA A 57 1.56 -12.83 -5.58
N ASP A 58 1.98 -13.92 -6.23
CA ASP A 58 2.89 -13.95 -7.38
C ASP A 58 2.36 -13.20 -8.62
N ASP A 59 1.06 -13.28 -8.92
CA ASP A 59 0.42 -12.58 -10.05
C ASP A 59 0.33 -11.07 -9.81
N VAL A 60 0.11 -10.63 -8.56
CA VAL A 60 0.11 -9.21 -8.20
C VAL A 60 1.53 -8.64 -8.31
N MET A 61 2.53 -9.38 -7.84
CA MET A 61 3.93 -8.98 -7.98
C MET A 61 4.36 -8.96 -9.46
N GLY A 62 3.94 -9.96 -10.25
CA GLY A 62 4.20 -10.05 -11.69
C GLY A 62 3.57 -8.91 -12.49
N SER A 63 2.32 -8.55 -12.20
CA SER A 63 1.61 -7.45 -12.88
C SER A 63 2.14 -6.07 -12.50
N VAL A 64 2.58 -5.85 -11.26
CA VAL A 64 3.28 -4.63 -10.85
C VAL A 64 4.66 -4.57 -11.51
N MET A 65 5.43 -5.66 -11.51
CA MET A 65 6.76 -5.71 -12.14
C MET A 65 6.70 -5.54 -13.66
N GLN A 66 5.64 -6.02 -14.32
CA GLN A 66 5.41 -5.84 -15.75
C GLN A 66 4.94 -4.42 -16.08
N GLY A 67 4.08 -3.81 -15.25
CA GLY A 67 3.69 -2.40 -15.38
C GLY A 67 4.88 -1.45 -15.17
N LEU A 68 5.76 -1.77 -14.22
CA LEU A 68 7.01 -1.04 -13.97
C LEU A 68 8.09 -1.32 -15.04
N GLY A 69 8.13 -2.54 -15.59
CA GLY A 69 9.01 -2.91 -16.70
C GLY A 69 8.64 -2.23 -18.02
N GLY A 70 7.34 -2.02 -18.27
CA GLY A 70 6.86 -1.29 -19.45
C GLY A 70 7.20 0.21 -19.44
N ILE A 71 7.28 0.83 -18.25
CA ILE A 71 7.68 2.25 -18.11
C ILE A 71 9.20 2.44 -18.03
N LEU A 72 9.97 1.42 -17.62
CA LEU A 72 11.45 1.45 -17.63
C LEU A 72 12.07 0.94 -18.93
N GLY A 73 11.36 0.14 -19.72
CA GLY A 73 11.80 -0.39 -21.02
C GLY A 73 11.43 0.49 -22.22
N GLY A 74 10.78 1.63 -21.99
CA GLY A 74 10.35 2.55 -23.04
C GLY A 74 11.49 3.38 -23.66
N LYS A 75 12.52 2.73 -24.22
CA LYS A 75 13.33 3.32 -25.29
C LYS A 75 14.15 2.27 -26.07
N GLN A 76 13.73 2.13 -27.34
CA GLN A 76 14.34 1.44 -28.49
C GLN A 76 13.89 0.00 -28.75
#